data_AF-A0A2R4VQB3-F1
#
_entry.id   AF-A0A2R4VQB3-F1
#
_cell.length_a   1.000
_cell.length_b   1.000
_cell.length_c   1.000
_cell.angle_alpha   90.00
_cell.angle_beta   90.00
_cell.angle_gamma   90.00
#
_symmetry.space_group_name_H-M   'P 1'
#
loop_
_entity.id
_entity.type
_entity.pdbx_description
1 polymer ?
#
loop_
_entity_poly.entity_id
_entity_poly.type
_entity_poly.pdbx_seq_one_letter_code
_entity_poly.pdbx_strand_id
1 'polypeptide(L)'
;MTAALSLPLAMGVGLSAGSAAVRQVQSRAVPLVAFFSRTGNTRVVAGQIRRARDADLFEIEPAAPYPEDYKAIVMQADQERQTLA
;
A
#
# COMPACT_ATOMS: atom_id res chain seq x y z
N MET A 1 -70.64 40.35 -2.26
CA MET A 1 -70.46 39.47 -3.43
C MET A 1 -69.82 38.18 -2.95
N THR A 2 -70.53 37.09 -3.14
CA THR A 2 -70.17 35.70 -2.85
C THR A 2 -68.98 35.23 -3.69
N ALA A 3 -68.04 34.50 -3.10
CA ALA A 3 -67.50 33.25 -3.66
C ALA A 3 -66.42 32.68 -2.73
N ALA A 4 -66.82 31.71 -1.90
CA ALA A 4 -65.89 30.75 -1.34
C ALA A 4 -65.51 29.76 -2.45
N LEU A 5 -64.22 29.67 -2.78
CA LEU A 5 -63.66 28.62 -3.63
C LEU A 5 -62.61 27.88 -2.80
N SER A 6 -63.07 26.79 -2.19
CA SER A 6 -62.27 25.78 -1.53
C SER A 6 -61.39 25.06 -2.55
N LEU A 7 -60.07 25.26 -2.48
CA LEU A 7 -59.11 24.39 -3.17
C LEU A 7 -58.71 23.25 -2.22
N PRO A 8 -58.80 21.98 -2.66
CA PRO A 8 -58.40 20.85 -1.84
C PRO A 8 -56.89 20.83 -1.64
N LEU A 9 -56.54 20.64 -0.37
CA LEU A 9 -55.23 20.27 0.14
C LEU A 9 -54.67 19.07 -0.66
N ALA A 10 -53.81 19.34 -1.63
CA ALA A 10 -53.00 18.30 -2.26
C ALA A 10 -51.89 17.91 -1.29
N MET A 11 -52.13 16.85 -0.51
CA MET A 11 -51.09 16.09 0.17
C MET A 11 -50.14 15.53 -0.90
N GLY A 12 -49.07 16.28 -1.19
CA GLY A 12 -47.91 15.73 -1.87
C GLY A 12 -47.25 14.73 -0.94
N VAL A 13 -47.58 13.45 -1.09
CA VAL A 13 -46.75 12.36 -0.57
C VAL A 13 -45.43 12.43 -1.33
N GLY A 14 -44.47 13.17 -0.77
CA GLY A 14 -43.09 13.07 -1.17
C GLY A 14 -42.65 11.64 -0.90
N LEU A 15 -42.61 10.81 -1.94
CA LEU A 15 -41.86 9.57 -1.92
C LEU A 15 -40.40 9.95 -1.72
N SER A 16 -40.00 10.04 -0.45
CA SER A 16 -38.61 9.89 -0.05
C SER A 16 -38.24 8.48 -0.47
N ALA A 17 -37.68 8.35 -1.67
CA ALA A 17 -36.91 7.19 -2.05
C ALA A 17 -35.75 7.17 -1.04
N GLY A 18 -35.93 6.38 0.02
CA GLY A 18 -34.90 6.14 1.01
C GLY A 18 -33.70 5.62 0.26
N SER A 19 -32.72 6.48 0.02
CA SER A 19 -31.46 6.08 -0.55
C SER A 19 -30.87 5.13 0.47
N ALA A 20 -30.86 3.84 0.14
CA ALA A 20 -30.16 2.85 0.94
C ALA A 20 -28.69 3.30 0.92
N ALA A 21 -28.28 3.99 1.99
CA ALA A 21 -26.92 4.43 2.15
C ALA A 21 -26.06 3.18 2.11
N VAL A 22 -25.41 2.95 0.96
CA VAL A 22 -24.39 1.92 0.83
C VAL A 22 -23.38 2.25 1.92
N ARG A 23 -23.39 1.45 2.96
CA ARG A 23 -22.40 1.55 4.02
C ARG A 23 -21.10 1.13 3.38
N GLN A 24 -20.36 2.10 2.85
CA GLN A 24 -18.98 1.86 2.46
C GLN A 24 -18.27 1.40 3.71
N VAL A 25 -18.06 0.09 3.80
CA VAL A 25 -17.05 -0.47 4.67
C VAL A 25 -15.77 0.15 4.14
N GLN A 26 -15.30 1.19 4.83
CA GLN A 26 -13.97 1.72 4.63
C GLN A 26 -13.03 0.60 5.02
N SER A 27 -12.70 -0.27 4.06
CA SER A 27 -11.69 -1.29 4.22
C SER A 27 -10.39 -0.53 4.46
N ARG A 28 -10.00 -0.46 5.73
CA ARG A 28 -8.71 0.11 6.11
C ARG A 28 -7.65 -0.84 5.59
N ALA A 29 -7.09 -0.53 4.43
CA ALA A 29 -5.98 -1.28 3.87
C ALA A 29 -4.76 -1.09 4.78
N VAL A 30 -4.22 -2.19 5.29
CA VAL A 30 -2.94 -2.18 6.00
C VAL A 30 -1.84 -2.10 4.94
N PRO A 31 -0.92 -1.13 5.00
CA PRO A 31 0.19 -1.07 4.06
C PRO A 31 1.10 -2.29 4.21
N LEU A 32 1.68 -2.79 3.12
CA LEU A 32 2.65 -3.89 3.15
C LEU A 32 4.05 -3.38 2.77
N VAL A 33 5.04 -3.69 3.59
CA VAL A 33 6.46 -3.48 3.30
C VAL A 33 7.07 -4.81 2.89
N ALA A 34 7.25 -5.00 1.58
CA ALA A 34 8.00 -6.12 1.03
C ALA A 34 9.48 -5.71 0.82
N PHE A 35 10.43 -6.48 1.37
CA PHE A 35 11.86 -6.14 1.28
C PHE A 35 12.73 -7.39 1.13
N PHE A 36 13.94 -7.24 0.59
CA PHE A 36 14.99 -8.25 0.56
C PHE A 36 16.24 -7.71 1.27
N SER A 37 16.97 -8.55 2.00
CA SER A 37 18.23 -8.15 2.63
C SER A 37 19.31 -9.24 2.55
N ARG A 38 20.43 -8.93 1.90
CA ARG A 38 21.58 -9.84 1.81
C ARG A 38 22.35 -9.96 3.13
N THR A 39 22.67 -8.83 3.77
CA THR A 39 23.49 -8.75 5.00
C THR A 39 22.74 -8.14 6.19
N GLY A 40 21.44 -7.88 6.06
CA GLY A 40 20.58 -7.39 7.15
C GLY A 40 20.34 -5.89 7.19
N ASN A 41 21.05 -5.06 6.42
CA ASN A 41 20.87 -3.60 6.42
C ASN A 41 19.44 -3.19 6.05
N THR A 42 18.92 -3.74 4.96
CA THR A 42 17.54 -3.47 4.52
C THR A 42 16.51 -3.93 5.54
N ARG A 43 16.77 -5.02 6.28
CA ARG A 43 15.87 -5.50 7.34
C ARG A 43 15.67 -4.46 8.44
N VAL A 44 16.74 -3.75 8.80
CA VAL A 44 16.69 -2.68 9.80
C VAL A 44 15.79 -1.54 9.32
N VAL A 45 15.99 -1.07 8.09
CA VAL A 45 15.21 0.03 7.49
C VAL A 45 13.74 -0.38 7.30
N ALA A 46 13.47 -1.60 6.82
CA ALA A 46 12.12 -2.10 6.64
C ALA A 46 11.36 -2.17 7.98
N GLY A 47 12.03 -2.58 9.06
CA GLY A 47 11.47 -2.54 10.41
C GLY A 47 11.17 -1.11 10.92
N GLN A 48 11.96 -0.11 10.51
CA GLN A 48 11.67 1.30 10.82
C GLN A 48 10.42 1.78 10.07
N ILE A 49 10.31 1.47 8.77
CA ILE A 49 9.14 1.83 7.95
C ILE A 49 7.88 1.17 8.51
N ARG A 50 7.95 -0.10 8.87
CA ARG A 50 6.86 -0.86 9.51
C ARG A 50 6.27 -0.12 10.71
N ARG A 51 7.13 0.29 11.65
CA ARG A 51 6.73 1.02 12.86
C ARG A 51 6.16 2.41 12.55
N ALA A 52 6.74 3.10 11.57
CA ALA A 52 6.32 4.46 11.22
C ALA A 52 4.97 4.50 10.49
N ARG A 53 4.55 3.40 9.84
CA ARG A 53 3.37 3.35 8.97
C ARG A 53 2.29 2.38 9.45
N ASP A 54 2.50 1.71 10.58
CA ASP A 54 1.62 0.65 11.09
C ASP A 54 1.32 -0.38 9.99
N ALA A 55 2.40 -0.85 9.37
CA ALA A 55 2.37 -1.70 8.18
C ALA A 55 2.70 -3.15 8.52
N ASP A 56 2.32 -4.06 7.64
CA ASP A 56 2.80 -5.43 7.65
C ASP A 56 4.19 -5.52 7.00
N LEU A 57 4.92 -6.59 7.32
CA LEU A 57 6.29 -6.80 6.85
C LEU A 57 6.41 -8.17 6.21
N PHE A 58 6.98 -8.21 5.01
CA PHE A 58 7.24 -9.44 4.26
C PHE A 58 8.68 -9.44 3.76
N GLU A 59 9.45 -10.48 4.12
CA GLU A 59 10.81 -10.67 3.62
C GLU A 59 10.79 -11.55 2.37
N ILE A 60 11.36 -11.04 1.29
CA ILE A 60 11.54 -11.76 0.03
C ILE A 60 12.85 -12.53 0.14
N GLU A 61 12.77 -13.86 0.07
CA GLU A 61 13.96 -14.72 0.02
C GLU A 61 14.30 -15.09 -1.43
N PRO A 62 15.59 -15.10 -1.81
CA PRO A 62 15.99 -15.46 -3.15
C PRO A 62 15.83 -16.97 -3.35
N ALA A 63 15.29 -17.40 -4.49
CA ALA A 63 15.13 -18.82 -4.80
C ALA A 63 16.48 -19.57 -4.89
N ALA A 64 17.54 -18.87 -5.32
CA ALA A 64 18.91 -19.32 -5.27
C ALA A 64 19.74 -18.31 -4.46
N PRO A 65 20.43 -18.72 -3.37
CA PRO A 65 21.21 -17.82 -2.54
C PRO A 65 22.29 -17.08 -3.34
N TYR A 66 22.52 -15.82 -3.01
CA TYR A 66 23.65 -15.08 -3.58
C TYR A 66 24.97 -15.71 -3.09
N PRO A 67 25.99 -15.80 -3.96
CA PRO A 67 27.33 -16.18 -3.53
C PRO A 67 27.81 -15.22 -2.42
N GLU A 68 28.29 -15.78 -1.31
CA GLU A 68 28.95 -15.03 -0.22
C GLU A 68 30.19 -14.27 -0.72
N ASP A 69 30.83 -14.81 -1.76
CA ASP A 69 32.17 -14.38 -2.15
C ASP A 69 32.15 -13.21 -3.15
N TYR A 70 31.81 -12.02 -2.65
CA TYR A 70 32.01 -10.75 -3.36
C TYR A 70 33.50 -10.48 -3.64
N LYS A 71 34.41 -11.07 -2.86
CA LYS A 71 35.85 -10.78 -2.92
C LYS A 71 36.50 -11.37 -4.16
N ALA A 72 36.07 -12.53 -4.63
CA ALA A 72 36.60 -13.14 -5.84
C ALA A 72 36.44 -12.24 -7.09
N ILE A 73 35.30 -11.54 -7.22
CA ILE A 73 35.03 -10.63 -8.34
C ILE A 73 35.90 -9.37 -8.24
N VAL A 74 36.09 -8.82 -7.04
CA VAL A 74 36.93 -7.63 -6.83
C VAL A 74 38.41 -7.95 -7.06
N MET A 75 38.90 -9.10 -6.57
CA MET A 75 40.29 -9.52 -6.81
C MET A 75 40.58 -9.74 -8.30
N GLN A 76 39.62 -10.30 -9.04
CA GLN A 76 39.77 -10.45 -10.49
C GLN A 76 39.81 -9.08 -11.18
N ALA A 77 38.93 -8.15 -10.82
CA ALA A 77 38.92 -6.80 -11.38
C ALA A 77 40.20 -6.01 -11.08
N ASP A 78 40.78 -6.18 -9.89
CA ASP A 78 42.06 -5.56 -9.52
C ASP A 78 43.24 -6.17 -10.30
N GLN A 79 43.27 -7.49 -10.48
CA GLN A 79 44.29 -8.19 -11.26
C GLN A 79 44.28 -7.79 -12.74
N GLU A 80 43.08 -7.69 -13.33
CA GLU A 80 42.90 -7.24 -14.71
C GLU A 80 43.35 -5.78 -14.90
N ARG A 81 43.07 -4.91 -13.92
CA ARG A 81 43.54 -3.50 -13.92
C ARG A 81 45.06 -3.37 -13.83
N GLN A 82 45.73 -4.20 -13.05
CA GLN A 82 47.19 -4.15 -12.88
C GLN A 82 47.95 -4.72 -14.09
N THR A 83 47.33 -5.62 -14.85
CA THR A 83 47.99 -6.27 -16.01
C THR A 83 47.94 -5.41 -17.28
N LEU A 84 47.06 -4.39 -17.32
CA LEU A 84 46.88 -3.45 -18.44
C LEU A 84 47.65 -2.12 -18.27
N ALA A 85 48.51 -2.00 -17.25
CA ALA A 85 49.39 -0.85 -17.00
C ALA A 85 50.85 -1.23 -17.29
#